data_AF-A0A8W8LIZ4-F1
#
_entry.id   AF-A0A8W8LIZ4-F1
#
_cell.length_a   1.000
_cell.length_b   1.000
_cell.length_c   1.000
_cell.angle_alpha   90.00
_cell.angle_beta   90.00
_cell.angle_gamma   90.00
#
_symmetry.space_group_name_H-M   'P 1'
#
loop_
_entity.id
_entity.type
_entity.pdbx_description
1 polymer ?
#
loop_
_entity_poly.entity_id
_entity_poly.type
_entity_poly.pdbx_seq_one_letter_code
_entity_poly.pdbx_strand_id
1 'polypeptide(L)'
;GDSLILECTYDSTGQTNVTYGGYSTQEEMCIAFIFHYPRTRLFNCQSKPLYKRFHTGPVVGWWSYLAPLTSTFDAIDWTNASVIREFKDSLENDQYFYVYGHDSNQYNYTMMDPKSMYPNVPYTEPPNTQCGV
;
A
#
# COMPACT_ATOMS: atom_id res chain seq x y z
N GLY A 1 -5.15 -14.03 -12.05
CA GLY A 1 -3.69 -13.84 -12.25
C GLY A 1 -3.02 -13.96 -10.91
N ASP A 2 -1.70 -13.84 -10.88
CA ASP A 2 -0.91 -13.93 -9.65
C ASP A 2 -0.89 -12.59 -8.93
N SER A 3 -0.68 -12.64 -7.61
CA SER A 3 -0.60 -11.46 -6.75
C SER A 3 0.78 -11.35 -6.13
N LEU A 4 1.33 -10.13 -6.14
CA LEU A 4 2.54 -9.78 -5.39
C LEU A 4 2.12 -9.03 -4.13
N ILE A 5 2.38 -9.61 -2.96
CA ILE A 5 2.06 -9.02 -1.66
C ILE A 5 3.37 -8.73 -0.95
N LEU A 6 3.53 -7.48 -0.51
CA LEU A 6 4.65 -7.03 0.29
C LEU A 6 4.13 -6.62 1.68
N GLU A 7 4.70 -7.23 2.71
CA GLU A 7 4.42 -6.91 4.10
C GLU A 7 5.70 -6.38 4.75
N CYS A 8 5.59 -5.24 5.43
CA CYS A 8 6.68 -4.62 6.14
C CYS A 8 6.27 -4.44 7.61
N THR A 9 7.13 -4.87 8.53
CA THR A 9 6.95 -4.67 9.97
C THR A 9 7.88 -3.56 10.44
N TYR A 10 7.31 -2.57 11.13
CA TYR A 10 8.03 -1.40 11.64
C TYR A 10 8.03 -1.37 13.16
N ASP A 11 9.12 -0.87 13.75
CA ASP A 11 9.21 -0.58 15.18
C ASP A 11 9.24 0.94 15.39
N SER A 12 8.13 1.46 15.93
CA SER A 12 7.97 2.89 16.26
C SER A 12 8.05 3.16 17.76
N THR A 13 8.53 2.22 18.58
CA THR A 13 8.58 2.38 20.05
C THR A 13 9.42 3.58 20.53
N GLY A 14 10.41 3.99 19.73
CA GLY A 14 11.24 5.17 20.00
C GLY A 14 10.72 6.48 19.43
N GLN A 15 9.62 6.47 18.68
CA GLN A 15 9.10 7.65 18.00
C GLN A 15 7.97 8.30 18.79
N THR A 16 8.00 9.64 18.91
CA THR A 16 6.94 10.41 19.59
C THR A 16 5.85 10.88 18.65
N ASN A 17 6.16 10.99 17.36
CA ASN A 17 5.26 11.51 16.32
C ASN A 17 5.00 10.44 15.27
N VAL A 18 3.92 10.63 14.49
CA VAL A 18 3.61 9.78 13.34
C VAL A 18 4.78 9.80 12.35
N THR A 19 5.24 8.62 11.95
CA THR A 19 6.24 8.47 10.89
C THR A 19 5.52 8.22 9.58
N TYR A 20 5.80 9.04 8.56
CA TYR A 20 5.13 8.97 7.27
C TYR A 20 5.96 8.20 6.24
N GLY A 21 5.30 7.72 5.19
CA GLY A 21 5.99 7.13 4.04
C GLY A 21 6.65 8.20 3.17
N GLY A 22 7.92 8.02 2.81
CA GLY A 22 8.66 8.98 2.01
C GLY A 22 10.13 8.59 1.81
N TYR A 23 10.96 9.51 1.30
CA TYR A 23 12.35 9.24 0.91
C TYR A 23 13.38 9.77 1.92
N SER A 24 12.95 10.55 2.90
CA SER A 24 13.80 11.11 3.94
C SER A 24 14.26 10.03 4.93
N THR A 25 15.32 10.32 5.68
CA THR A 25 15.81 9.46 6.78
C THR A 25 14.90 9.44 7.99
N GLN A 26 13.91 10.33 8.06
CA GLN A 26 12.89 10.39 9.10
C GLN A 26 11.54 9.82 8.63
N GLU A 27 11.51 9.27 7.42
CA GLU A 27 10.34 8.67 6.78
C GLU A 27 10.60 7.19 6.55
N GLU A 28 9.54 6.43 6.31
CA GLU A 28 9.61 4.98 6.09
C GLU A 28 9.31 4.60 4.63
N MET A 29 9.81 3.43 4.23
CA MET A 29 9.56 2.86 2.90
C MET A 29 9.21 1.37 3.00
N CYS A 30 8.18 0.95 2.27
CA CYS A 30 7.86 -0.47 2.06
C CYS A 30 8.09 -0.81 0.58
N ILE A 31 9.30 -1.25 0.21
CA ILE A 31 9.69 -1.45 -1.19
C ILE A 31 10.43 -2.77 -1.36
N ALA A 32 10.11 -3.50 -2.42
CA ALA A 32 10.86 -4.67 -2.89
C ALA A 32 11.31 -4.47 -4.34
N PHE A 33 12.58 -4.75 -4.63
CA PHE A 33 13.12 -4.72 -5.99
C PHE A 33 13.10 -6.14 -6.57
N ILE A 34 12.21 -6.39 -7.53
CA ILE A 34 12.03 -7.71 -8.15
C ILE A 34 12.71 -7.74 -9.51
N PHE A 35 13.76 -8.55 -9.63
CA PHE A 35 14.45 -8.81 -10.88
C PHE A 35 13.92 -10.11 -11.49
N HIS A 36 13.33 -10.04 -12.68
CA HIS A 36 12.72 -11.20 -13.36
C HIS A 36 13.04 -11.22 -14.86
N TYR A 37 12.95 -12.41 -15.46
CA TYR A 37 13.01 -12.64 -16.91
C TYR A 37 11.86 -13.57 -17.36
N PRO A 38 11.30 -13.42 -18.57
CA PRO A 38 11.57 -12.36 -19.56
C PRO A 38 11.20 -10.97 -19.04
N ARG A 39 11.91 -9.95 -19.54
CA ARG A 39 11.62 -8.56 -19.19
C ARG A 39 10.16 -8.26 -19.53
N THR A 40 9.37 -7.93 -18.52
CA THR A 40 8.04 -7.35 -18.74
C THR A 40 8.15 -5.84 -18.91
N ARG A 41 7.06 -5.25 -19.38
CA ARG A 41 6.96 -3.79 -19.51
C ARG A 41 6.51 -3.10 -18.20
N LEU A 42 6.18 -3.89 -17.18
CA LEU A 42 5.80 -3.40 -15.86
C LEU A 42 7.04 -2.82 -15.17
N PHE A 43 6.95 -1.55 -14.77
CA PHE A 43 8.07 -0.83 -14.17
C PHE A 43 7.95 -0.70 -12.65
N ASN A 44 6.75 -0.38 -12.15
CA ASN A 44 6.49 -0.29 -10.71
C ASN A 44 5.03 -0.63 -10.39
N CYS A 45 4.80 -1.18 -9.21
CA CYS A 45 3.48 -1.37 -8.62
C CYS A 45 3.48 -0.76 -7.22
N GLN A 46 2.43 -0.03 -6.88
CA GLN A 46 2.28 0.60 -5.57
C GLN A 46 0.81 0.56 -5.17
N SER A 47 0.56 0.39 -3.88
CA SER A 47 -0.79 0.50 -3.32
C SER A 47 -0.76 1.36 -2.06
N LYS A 48 -1.88 2.01 -1.78
CA LYS A 48 -2.13 2.68 -0.49
C LYS A 48 -3.62 2.63 -0.15
N PRO A 49 -3.99 2.52 1.14
CA PRO A 49 -5.39 2.67 1.54
C PRO A 49 -5.89 4.10 1.23
N LEU A 50 -7.19 4.24 0.96
CA LEU A 50 -7.82 5.55 0.72
C LEU A 50 -8.06 6.37 2.00
N TYR A 51 -7.96 5.74 3.18
CA TYR A 51 -8.20 6.39 4.49
C TYR A 51 -9.52 7.18 4.55
N LYS A 52 -10.58 6.67 3.92
CA LYS A 52 -11.84 7.40 3.70
C LYS A 52 -12.43 7.97 4.99
N ARG A 53 -12.28 7.28 6.12
CA ARG A 53 -12.78 7.67 7.44
C ARG A 53 -12.05 8.86 8.06
N PHE A 54 -10.82 9.12 7.60
CA PHE A 54 -9.95 10.16 8.13
C PHE A 54 -9.95 11.44 7.28
N HIS A 55 -10.65 11.44 6.14
CA HIS A 55 -10.90 12.66 5.38
C HIS A 55 -12.13 13.39 5.95
N THR A 56 -11.89 14.53 6.61
CA THR A 56 -12.93 15.34 7.25
C THR A 56 -13.48 16.46 6.33
N GLY A 57 -12.83 16.69 5.19
CA GLY A 57 -13.26 17.66 4.19
C GLY A 57 -14.39 17.15 3.27
N PRO A 58 -15.06 18.04 2.52
CA PRO A 58 -16.08 17.64 1.57
C PRO A 58 -15.50 16.76 0.46
N VAL A 59 -16.11 15.59 0.27
CA VAL A 59 -15.73 14.65 -0.81
C VAL A 59 -16.40 15.10 -2.10
N VAL A 60 -15.65 15.78 -2.96
CA VAL A 60 -16.13 16.28 -4.26
C VAL A 60 -15.72 15.37 -5.44
N GLY A 61 -14.98 14.30 -5.16
CA GLY A 61 -14.51 13.32 -6.12
C GLY A 61 -13.38 12.44 -5.56
N TRP A 62 -12.94 11.44 -6.32
CA TRP A 62 -11.94 10.47 -5.85
C TRP A 62 -10.57 11.09 -5.55
N TRP A 63 -10.20 12.18 -6.23
CA TRP A 63 -8.97 12.93 -5.94
C TRP A 63 -8.96 13.55 -4.54
N SER A 64 -10.12 13.70 -3.88
CA SER A 64 -10.21 14.17 -2.50
C SER A 64 -9.45 13.24 -1.54
N TYR A 65 -9.37 11.95 -1.87
CA TYR A 65 -8.63 10.94 -1.12
C TYR A 65 -7.11 10.94 -1.41
N LEU A 66 -6.64 11.81 -2.31
CA LEU A 66 -5.21 12.05 -2.53
C LEU A 66 -4.69 13.21 -1.68
N ALA A 67 -5.57 13.97 -1.03
CA ALA A 67 -5.17 15.05 -0.15
C ALA A 67 -4.28 14.52 1.00
N PRO A 68 -3.20 15.22 1.37
CA PRO A 68 -2.36 14.81 2.49
C PRO A 68 -3.18 14.75 3.78
N LEU A 69 -3.04 13.65 4.53
CA LEU A 69 -3.66 13.46 5.84
C LEU A 69 -2.72 13.81 7.00
N THR A 70 -1.58 14.44 6.71
CA THR A 70 -0.55 14.73 7.72
C THR A 70 -1.11 15.49 8.91
N SER A 71 -1.76 16.64 8.67
CA SER A 71 -2.37 17.45 9.74
C SER A 71 -3.46 16.71 10.53
N THR A 72 -4.27 15.88 9.86
CA THR A 72 -5.28 15.07 10.55
C THR A 72 -4.62 14.01 11.42
N PHE A 73 -3.60 13.31 10.89
CA PHE A 73 -2.92 12.24 11.62
C PHE A 73 -2.06 12.80 12.77
N ASP A 74 -1.47 13.97 12.61
CA ASP A 74 -0.73 14.68 13.66
C ASP A 74 -1.64 15.12 14.81
N ALA A 75 -2.92 15.40 14.54
CA ALA A 75 -3.90 15.82 15.54
C ALA A 75 -4.60 14.65 16.26
N ILE A 76 -4.43 13.42 15.79
CA ILE A 76 -5.06 12.23 16.36
C ILE A 76 -4.29 11.75 17.59
N ASP A 77 -5.03 11.37 18.64
CA ASP A 77 -4.48 10.64 19.78
C ASP A 77 -4.32 9.15 19.44
N TRP A 78 -3.11 8.77 19.01
CA TRP A 78 -2.76 7.39 18.67
C TRP A 78 -2.57 6.47 19.88
N THR A 79 -2.66 6.97 21.11
CA THR A 79 -2.68 6.13 22.31
C THR A 79 -4.07 5.56 22.60
N ASN A 80 -5.10 6.14 21.98
CA ASN A 80 -6.47 5.70 22.15
C ASN A 80 -6.73 4.39 21.39
N ALA A 81 -7.01 3.31 22.13
CA ALA A 81 -7.26 1.98 21.56
C ALA A 81 -8.43 1.94 20.57
N SER A 82 -9.44 2.81 20.72
CA SER A 82 -10.56 2.86 19.77
C SER A 82 -10.12 3.41 18.41
N VAL A 83 -9.25 4.42 18.40
CA VAL A 83 -8.67 4.99 17.18
C VAL A 83 -7.80 3.95 16.48
N ILE A 84 -6.93 3.26 17.23
CA ILE A 84 -6.08 2.20 16.68
C ILE A 84 -6.94 1.11 16.02
N ARG A 85 -8.03 0.69 16.68
CA ARG A 85 -8.95 -0.31 16.14
C ARG A 85 -9.63 0.17 14.86
N GLU A 86 -10.10 1.41 14.82
CA GLU A 86 -10.71 1.99 13.62
C GLU A 86 -9.73 2.08 12.46
N PHE A 87 -8.48 2.47 12.74
CA PHE A 87 -7.42 2.51 11.75
C PHE A 87 -7.14 1.11 11.18
N LYS A 88 -6.97 0.10 12.04
CA LYS A 88 -6.76 -1.29 11.59
C LYS A 88 -7.93 -1.82 10.77
N ASP A 89 -9.17 -1.54 11.20
CA ASP A 89 -10.37 -1.93 10.46
C ASP A 89 -10.43 -1.26 9.08
N SER A 90 -10.03 0.01 8.97
CA SER A 90 -9.91 0.71 7.70
C SER A 90 -8.87 0.04 6.78
N LEU A 91 -7.71 -0.36 7.31
CA LEU A 91 -6.69 -1.07 6.52
C LEU A 91 -7.17 -2.43 5.99
N GLU A 92 -8.05 -3.12 6.72
CA GLU A 92 -8.55 -4.44 6.35
C GLU A 92 -9.77 -4.40 5.41
N ASN A 93 -10.58 -3.35 5.49
CA ASN A 93 -11.92 -3.34 4.89
C ASN A 93 -12.18 -2.15 3.95
N ASP A 94 -11.37 -1.08 3.97
CA ASP A 94 -11.54 0.04 3.05
C ASP A 94 -10.77 -0.17 1.75
N GLN A 95 -11.21 0.49 0.68
CA GLN A 95 -10.58 0.43 -0.64
C GLN A 95 -9.16 0.98 -0.66
N TYR A 96 -8.31 0.37 -1.48
CA TYR A 96 -6.95 0.80 -1.76
C TYR A 96 -6.87 1.43 -3.15
N PHE A 97 -6.10 2.52 -3.23
CA PHE A 97 -5.64 3.06 -4.49
C PHE A 97 -4.43 2.26 -4.96
N TYR A 98 -4.54 1.67 -6.16
CA TYR A 98 -3.48 0.87 -6.78
C TYR A 98 -2.96 1.60 -8.02
N VAL A 99 -1.66 1.78 -8.10
CA VAL A 99 -0.97 2.41 -9.23
C VAL A 99 0.04 1.44 -9.79
N TYR A 100 0.03 1.28 -11.11
CA TYR A 100 1.06 0.54 -11.82
C TYR A 100 1.59 1.37 -12.98
N GLY A 101 2.91 1.47 -13.04
CA GLY A 101 3.63 2.19 -14.08
C GLY A 101 4.25 1.24 -15.09
N HIS A 102 4.37 1.73 -16.31
CA HIS A 102 4.95 1.03 -17.44
C HIS A 102 6.23 1.73 -17.88
N ASP A 103 7.13 1.00 -18.54
CA ASP A 103 8.41 1.52 -19.03
C ASP A 103 8.30 2.67 -20.06
N SER A 104 7.09 3.00 -20.54
CA SER A 104 6.77 4.10 -21.44
C SER A 104 6.31 5.39 -20.73
N ASN A 105 6.57 5.51 -19.42
CA ASN A 105 6.06 6.60 -18.54
C ASN A 105 4.52 6.69 -18.50
N GLN A 106 3.83 5.60 -18.77
CA GLN A 106 2.38 5.51 -18.60
C GLN A 106 2.04 5.01 -17.19
N TYR A 107 1.15 5.71 -16.51
CA TYR A 107 0.64 5.33 -15.19
C TYR A 107 -0.84 5.02 -15.30
N ASN A 108 -1.22 3.83 -14.86
CA ASN A 108 -2.60 3.44 -14.71
C ASN A 108 -2.92 3.31 -13.22
N TYR A 109 -4.18 3.56 -12.89
CA TYR A 109 -4.66 3.38 -11.53
C TYR A 109 -6.01 2.67 -11.50
N THR A 110 -6.30 2.05 -10.37
CA THR A 110 -7.61 1.50 -10.05
C THR A 110 -7.85 1.56 -8.55
N MET A 111 -9.09 1.39 -8.11
CA MET A 111 -9.46 1.24 -6.71
C MET A 111 -9.98 -0.16 -6.50
N MET A 112 -9.42 -0.88 -5.53
CA MET A 112 -9.77 -2.29 -5.26
C MET A 112 -9.85 -2.53 -3.76
N ASP A 113 -10.71 -3.46 -3.34
CA ASP A 113 -10.80 -3.88 -1.94
C ASP A 113 -9.58 -4.76 -1.60
N PRO A 114 -8.94 -4.60 -0.43
CA PRO A 114 -7.72 -5.32 -0.09
C PRO A 114 -7.90 -6.83 -0.14
N LYS A 115 -9.05 -7.35 0.31
CA LYS A 115 -9.41 -8.78 0.21
C LYS A 115 -9.43 -9.30 -1.23
N SER A 116 -9.77 -8.46 -2.21
CA SER A 116 -9.75 -8.84 -3.63
C SER A 116 -8.34 -8.93 -4.22
N MET A 117 -7.33 -8.35 -3.55
CA MET A 117 -5.94 -8.40 -3.97
C MET A 117 -5.24 -9.71 -3.57
N TYR A 118 -5.76 -10.39 -2.55
CA TYR A 118 -5.20 -11.67 -2.11
C TYR A 118 -5.52 -12.77 -3.13
N PRO A 119 -4.56 -13.65 -3.43
CA PRO A 119 -4.81 -14.78 -4.31
C PRO A 119 -5.86 -15.70 -3.66
N ASN A 120 -6.93 -15.99 -4.40
CA ASN A 120 -8.00 -16.89 -3.94
C ASN A 120 -7.63 -18.38 -4.03
N VAL A 121 -6.47 -18.68 -4.63
CA VAL A 121 -5.97 -20.04 -4.85
C VAL A 121 -4.66 -20.19 -4.08
N PRO A 122 -4.48 -21.28 -3.29
CA PRO A 122 -3.22 -21.57 -2.64
C PRO A 122 -2.09 -21.65 -3.65
N TYR A 123 -0.91 -21.13 -3.29
CA TYR A 123 0.28 -21.28 -4.11
C TYR A 123 0.61 -22.77 -4.28
N THR A 124 0.73 -23.21 -5.54
CA THR A 124 1.27 -24.52 -5.88
C THR A 124 2.64 -24.30 -6.51
N GLU A 125 3.67 -24.85 -5.89
CA GLU A 125 5.02 -24.80 -6.44
C GLU A 125 5.02 -25.45 -7.84
N PRO A 126 5.50 -24.74 -8.87
CA PRO A 126 5.57 -25.32 -10.19
C PRO A 126 6.53 -26.52 -10.16
N PRO A 127 6.23 -27.60 -10.92
CA PRO A 127 7.11 -28.77 -10.96
C PRO A 127 8.51 -28.33 -11.37
N ASN A 128 9.51 -28.72 -10.56
CA ASN A 128 10.94 -28.40 -10.70
C ASN A 128 11.34 -28.26 -12.17
N THR A 129 11.28 -27.04 -12.67
CA THR A 129 11.79 -26.73 -13.99
C THR A 129 13.27 -26.54 -13.74
N GLN A 130 14.07 -27.58 -14.02
CA GLN A 130 15.51 -27.42 -14.00
C GLN A 130 15.82 -26.17 -14.81
N CYS A 131 16.41 -25.16 -14.17
CA CYS A 131 16.97 -24.03 -14.89
C CYS A 131 18.04 -24.64 -15.80
N GLY A 132 17.70 -24.81 -17.08
CA GLY A 132 18.63 -25.33 -18.08
C GLY A 132 19.79 -24.36 -18.14
N VAL A 133 20.95 -24.83 -17.66
CA VAL A 133 22.24 -24.16 -17.84
C VAL A 133 22.72 -24.40 -19.25
#